data_AF-A0A8R2QUV4-F1
#
_entry.id   AF-A0A8R2QUV4-F1
#
_cell.length_a   1.000
_cell.length_b   1.000
_cell.length_c   1.000
_cell.angle_alpha   90.00
_cell.angle_beta   90.00
_cell.angle_gamma   90.00
#
_symmetry.space_group_name_H-M   'P 1'
#
loop_
_entity.id
_entity.type
_entity.pdbx_description
1 polymer ?
#
loop_
_entity_poly.entity_id
_entity_poly.type
_entity_poly.pdbx_seq_one_letter_code
_entity_poly.pdbx_strand_id
1 'polypeptide(L)'
;MNMNIKLKDAEIKVEIVRLDSEMEQLRNSASVLYDILTTGNGDTFEGHQCIQCNKTYKSASTLRMHIMFKHPANQSQAYCELCKKYYSSRMSLQKHYQYMHRVTFYIDT
;
A
#
# COMPACT_ATOMS: atom_id res chain seq x y z
N MET A 1 44.69 -23.38 -27.66
CA MET A 1 44.57 -22.13 -26.87
C MET A 1 43.70 -22.45 -25.64
N ASN A 2 44.25 -22.26 -24.44
CA ASN A 2 43.91 -22.96 -23.18
C ASN A 2 42.41 -22.93 -22.78
N MET A 3 41.76 -24.10 -22.81
CA MET A 3 40.40 -24.33 -22.30
C MET A 3 40.26 -24.00 -20.79
N ASN A 4 41.35 -24.16 -20.03
CA ASN A 4 41.46 -23.76 -18.62
C ASN A 4 41.31 -22.23 -18.40
N ILE A 5 41.72 -21.40 -19.36
CA ILE A 5 41.57 -19.94 -19.24
C ILE A 5 40.11 -19.55 -19.47
N LYS A 6 39.44 -20.15 -20.47
CA LYS A 6 38.02 -19.92 -20.75
C LYS A 6 37.08 -20.33 -19.61
N LEU A 7 37.40 -21.42 -18.90
CA LEU A 7 36.65 -21.86 -17.72
C LEU A 7 36.81 -20.86 -16.56
N LYS A 8 38.04 -20.42 -16.29
CA LYS A 8 38.30 -19.37 -15.29
C LYS A 8 37.63 -18.03 -15.64
N ASP A 9 37.61 -17.66 -16.91
CA ASP A 9 36.91 -16.45 -17.37
C ASP A 9 35.39 -16.54 -17.16
N ALA A 10 34.82 -17.74 -17.29
CA ALA A 10 33.40 -17.97 -17.01
C ALA A 10 33.11 -17.92 -15.50
N GLU A 11 33.96 -18.50 -14.66
CA GLU A 11 33.86 -18.43 -13.19
C GLU A 11 33.95 -16.98 -12.69
N ILE A 12 34.88 -16.18 -13.23
CA ILE A 12 35.01 -14.76 -12.90
C ILE A 12 33.75 -13.98 -13.28
N LYS A 13 33.15 -14.27 -14.44
CA LYS A 13 31.89 -13.60 -14.86
C LYS A 13 30.72 -13.93 -13.94
N VAL A 14 30.61 -15.18 -13.49
CA VAL A 14 29.58 -15.59 -12.53
C VAL A 14 29.75 -14.85 -11.21
N GLU A 15 30.98 -14.71 -10.72
CA GLU A 15 31.27 -14.01 -9.48
C GLU A 15 31.02 -12.49 -9.58
N ILE A 16 31.34 -11.86 -10.71
CA ILE A 16 31.01 -10.44 -10.96
C ILE A 16 29.50 -10.22 -10.91
N VAL A 17 28.70 -11.08 -11.55
CA VAL A 17 27.23 -10.97 -11.52
C VAL A 17 26.69 -11.14 -10.10
N ARG A 18 27.28 -12.04 -9.31
CA ARG A 18 26.92 -12.23 -7.89
C ARG A 18 27.21 -10.96 -7.08
N LEU A 19 28.41 -10.41 -7.21
CA LEU A 19 28.83 -9.20 -6.51
C LEU A 19 28.02 -7.97 -6.94
N ASP A 20 27.65 -7.85 -8.21
CA ASP A 20 26.77 -6.78 -8.70
C ASP A 20 25.38 -6.86 -8.07
N SER A 21 24.84 -8.08 -7.92
CA SER A 21 23.55 -8.29 -7.23
C SER A 21 23.62 -7.91 -5.75
N GLU A 22 24.71 -8.27 -5.06
CA GLU A 22 24.94 -7.92 -3.65
C GLU A 22 25.13 -6.40 -3.47
N MET A 23 25.86 -5.76 -4.37
CA MET A 23 26.04 -4.30 -4.38
C MET A 23 24.72 -3.56 -4.63
N GLU A 24 23.84 -4.11 -5.47
CA GLU A 24 22.52 -3.54 -5.72
C GLU A 24 21.61 -3.67 -4.49
N GLN A 25 21.65 -4.81 -3.78
CA GLN A 25 20.94 -4.97 -2.51
C GLN A 25 21.44 -3.97 -1.44
N LEU A 26 22.75 -3.75 -1.36
CA LEU A 26 23.35 -2.75 -0.47
C LEU A 26 22.96 -1.31 -0.85
N ARG A 27 22.93 -0.97 -2.14
CA ARG A 27 22.45 0.35 -2.62
C ARG A 27 20.99 0.61 -2.26
N ASN A 28 20.13 -0.39 -2.45
CA ASN A 28 18.71 -0.29 -2.06
C ASN A 28 18.57 -0.12 -0.54
N SER A 29 19.35 -0.86 0.25
CA SER A 29 19.37 -0.72 1.72
C SER A 29 19.86 0.66 2.16
N ALA A 30 20.89 1.20 1.50
CA ALA A 30 21.41 2.54 1.74
C ALA A 30 20.42 3.65 1.33
N SER A 31 19.63 3.44 0.27
CA SER A 31 18.55 4.37 -0.12
C SER A 31 17.46 4.44 0.94
N VAL A 32 17.05 3.29 1.50
CA VAL A 32 16.07 3.24 2.61
C VAL A 32 16.61 3.96 3.84
N LEU A 33 17.90 3.78 4.17
CA LEU A 33 18.55 4.50 5.27
C LEU A 33 18.68 6.00 4.98
N TYR A 34 18.96 6.38 3.74
CA TYR A 34 19.01 7.79 3.32
C TYR A 34 17.65 8.45 3.47
N ASP A 35 16.55 7.78 3.08
CA ASP A 35 15.19 8.27 3.31
C ASP A 35 14.88 8.44 4.80
N ILE A 36 15.31 7.49 5.64
CA ILE A 36 15.14 7.56 7.11
C ILE A 36 15.99 8.70 7.73
N LEU A 37 17.19 8.94 7.22
CA LEU A 37 18.11 9.96 7.75
C LEU A 37 17.80 11.37 7.23
N THR A 38 17.33 11.50 5.99
CA THR A 38 16.95 12.80 5.39
C THR A 38 15.54 13.26 5.74
N THR A 39 14.68 12.36 6.23
CA THR A 39 13.46 12.73 6.97
C THR A 39 13.75 13.31 8.37
N GLY A 40 15.02 13.43 8.75
CA GLY A 40 15.49 14.00 10.03
C GLY A 40 15.67 15.52 10.07
N ASN A 41 14.81 16.33 9.43
CA ASN A 41 14.79 17.79 9.63
C ASN A 41 13.40 18.42 9.39
N GLY A 42 12.72 18.81 10.47
CA GLY A 42 12.09 20.14 10.54
C GLY A 42 10.61 20.32 10.18
N ASP A 43 9.95 19.39 9.49
CA ASP A 43 8.50 19.46 9.24
C ASP A 43 7.84 18.15 9.61
N THR A 44 7.54 17.96 10.91
CA THR A 44 6.61 16.91 11.33
C THR A 44 5.21 17.29 10.86
N PHE A 45 4.92 17.05 9.58
CA PHE A 45 3.58 16.59 9.25
C PHE A 45 3.45 15.19 9.84
N GLU A 46 3.07 15.11 11.12
CA GLU A 46 2.46 13.93 11.74
C GLU A 46 1.18 13.59 10.97
N GLY A 47 1.38 13.05 9.77
CA GLY A 47 0.37 12.89 8.77
C GLY A 47 0.32 11.43 8.35
N HIS A 48 -0.88 10.91 8.26
CA HIS A 48 -1.13 9.57 7.76
C HIS A 48 -1.26 9.65 6.24
N GLN A 49 -0.20 9.29 5.53
CA GLN A 49 -0.14 9.35 4.07
C GLN A 49 -0.79 8.12 3.41
N CYS A 50 -1.56 8.35 2.35
CA CYS A 50 -2.08 7.28 1.51
C CYS A 50 -0.99 6.81 0.54
N ILE A 51 -0.63 5.52 0.59
CA ILE A 51 0.35 4.93 -0.33
C ILE A 51 -0.13 4.82 -1.79
N GLN A 52 -1.44 4.94 -2.05
CA GLN A 52 -2.00 4.82 -3.41
C GLN A 52 -2.06 6.15 -4.16
N CYS A 53 -2.14 7.28 -3.46
CA CYS A 53 -2.24 8.61 -4.09
C CYS A 53 -1.40 9.70 -3.42
N ASN A 54 -0.55 9.32 -2.45
CA ASN A 54 0.37 10.17 -1.70
C ASN A 54 -0.26 11.35 -0.94
N LYS A 55 -1.59 11.38 -0.79
CA LYS A 55 -2.29 12.38 0.03
C LYS A 55 -2.05 12.16 1.51
N THR A 56 -1.71 13.24 2.22
CA THR A 56 -1.44 13.23 3.66
C THR A 56 -2.65 13.71 4.46
N TYR A 57 -3.00 12.98 5.51
CA TYR A 57 -4.15 13.24 6.35
C TYR A 57 -3.74 13.48 7.81
N LYS A 58 -4.43 14.38 8.51
CA LYS A 58 -4.16 14.72 9.92
C LYS A 58 -4.43 13.60 10.94
N SER A 59 -5.06 12.49 10.53
CA SER A 59 -5.35 11.38 11.45
C SER A 59 -5.52 10.04 10.72
N ALA A 60 -5.21 8.94 11.41
CA ALA A 60 -5.35 7.59 10.87
C ALA A 60 -6.80 7.29 10.45
N SER A 61 -7.78 7.79 11.21
CA SER A 61 -9.20 7.62 10.90
C SER A 61 -9.61 8.30 9.60
N THR A 62 -9.07 9.50 9.33
CA THR A 62 -9.35 10.22 8.09
C THR A 62 -8.66 9.57 6.90
N LEU A 63 -7.44 9.06 7.06
CA LEU A 63 -6.79 8.23 6.05
C LEU A 63 -7.59 6.94 5.77
N ARG A 64 -8.06 6.26 6.81
CA ARG A 64 -8.84 5.02 6.67
C ARG A 64 -10.14 5.26 5.89
N MET A 65 -10.87 6.34 6.21
CA MET A 65 -12.05 6.73 5.44
C MET A 65 -11.70 7.07 3.98
N HIS A 66 -10.60 7.80 3.76
CA HIS A 66 -10.14 8.09 2.41
C HIS A 66 -9.87 6.81 1.62
N ILE A 67 -9.10 5.86 2.17
CA ILE A 67 -8.82 4.58 1.53
C ILE A 67 -10.13 3.84 1.25
N MET A 68 -11.05 3.80 2.22
CA MET A 68 -12.35 3.18 2.06
C MET A 68 -13.13 3.79 0.87
N PHE A 69 -13.25 5.11 0.77
CA PHE A 69 -14.10 5.73 -0.26
C PHE A 69 -13.42 5.97 -1.61
N LYS A 70 -12.09 6.05 -1.66
CA LYS A 70 -11.33 6.42 -2.87
C LYS A 70 -10.45 5.30 -3.41
N HIS A 71 -10.10 4.34 -2.57
CA HIS A 71 -9.24 3.21 -2.89
C HIS A 71 -9.83 1.89 -2.35
N PRO A 72 -11.09 1.56 -2.69
CA PRO A 72 -11.74 0.37 -2.15
C PRO A 72 -10.95 -0.88 -2.59
N ALA A 73 -10.29 -1.53 -1.62
CA ALA A 73 -9.45 -2.68 -1.88
C ALA A 73 -10.26 -3.96 -2.18
N ASN A 74 -11.50 -4.07 -1.66
CA ASN A 74 -12.39 -5.24 -1.85
C ASN A 74 -13.88 -4.89 -1.60
N GLN A 75 -14.79 -5.68 -2.18
CA GLN A 75 -16.27 -5.57 -2.14
C GLN A 75 -16.91 -5.71 -0.75
N SER A 76 -16.14 -5.76 0.34
CA SER A 76 -16.64 -5.90 1.71
C SER A 76 -17.33 -4.64 2.26
N GLN A 77 -17.43 -3.59 1.45
CA GLN A 77 -18.23 -2.41 1.78
C GLN A 77 -19.71 -2.68 1.56
N ALA A 78 -20.49 -2.39 2.59
CA ALA A 78 -21.94 -2.42 2.48
C ALA A 78 -22.36 -1.21 1.63
N TYR A 79 -22.94 -1.43 0.45
CA TYR A 79 -23.40 -0.37 -0.43
C TYR A 79 -24.93 -0.35 -0.48
N CYS A 80 -25.51 0.85 -0.62
CA CYS A 80 -26.93 1.00 -0.84
C CYS A 80 -27.22 0.94 -2.35
N GLU A 81 -28.07 0.01 -2.78
CA GLU A 81 -28.44 -0.10 -4.20
C GLU A 81 -29.34 1.05 -4.66
N LEU A 82 -30.12 1.63 -3.74
CA LEU A 82 -31.10 2.67 -4.06
C LEU A 82 -30.45 4.04 -4.29
N CYS A 83 -29.41 4.38 -3.52
CA CYS A 83 -28.74 5.67 -3.61
C CYS A 83 -27.24 5.59 -3.93
N LYS A 84 -26.70 4.38 -4.12
CA LYS A 84 -25.31 4.11 -4.52
C LYS A 84 -24.26 4.67 -3.55
N LYS A 85 -24.61 4.80 -2.27
CA LYS A 85 -23.69 5.21 -1.20
C LYS A 85 -23.01 4.01 -0.56
N TYR A 86 -21.74 4.17 -0.25
CA TYR A 86 -20.93 3.18 0.46
C TYR A 86 -20.95 3.44 1.96
N TYR A 87 -20.92 2.37 2.74
CA TYR A 87 -20.95 2.39 4.20
C TYR A 87 -19.84 1.52 4.76
N SER A 88 -19.29 1.96 5.90
CA SER A 88 -18.16 1.30 6.56
C SER A 88 -18.52 -0.04 7.20
N SER A 89 -19.81 -0.35 7.34
CA SER A 89 -20.28 -1.60 7.94
C SER A 89 -21.72 -1.94 7.51
N ARG A 90 -22.12 -3.21 7.62
CA ARG A 90 -23.51 -3.63 7.39
C ARG A 90 -24.50 -2.94 8.34
N MET A 91 -24.12 -2.74 9.60
CA MET A 91 -24.95 -2.04 10.60
C MET A 91 -25.24 -0.59 10.19
N SER A 92 -24.23 0.12 9.66
CA SER A 92 -24.43 1.49 9.18
C SER A 92 -25.29 1.55 7.92
N LEU A 93 -25.17 0.55 7.03
CA LEU A 93 -26.07 0.40 5.89
C LEU A 93 -27.52 0.10 6.33
N GLN A 94 -27.72 -0.78 7.30
CA GLN A 94 -29.05 -1.15 7.79
C GLN A 94 -29.78 0.05 8.40
N LYS A 95 -29.10 0.83 9.25
CA LYS A 95 -29.63 2.11 9.76
C LYS A 95 -29.96 3.07 8.62
N HIS A 96 -29.08 3.16 7.62
CA HIS A 96 -29.34 3.99 6.45
C HIS A 96 -30.63 3.58 5.72
N TYR A 97 -30.84 2.28 5.46
CA TYR A 97 -32.07 1.80 4.85
C TYR A 97 -33.31 2.10 5.72
N GLN A 98 -33.22 1.93 7.03
CA GLN A 98 -34.32 2.22 7.94
C GLN A 98 -34.71 3.70 7.94
N TYR A 99 -33.75 4.62 8.00
CA TYR A 99 -34.03 6.05 8.13
C TYR A 99 -34.22 6.78 6.78
N MET A 100 -33.50 6.37 5.73
CA MET A 100 -33.50 7.06 4.44
C MET A 100 -34.40 6.40 3.39
N HIS A 101 -34.62 5.09 3.50
CA HIS A 101 -35.43 4.33 2.55
C HIS A 101 -36.67 3.69 3.19
N ARG A 102 -36.78 3.67 4.53
CA ARG A 102 -37.84 3.00 5.30
C ARG A 102 -37.97 1.51 4.94
N VAL A 103 -36.85 0.86 4.62
CA VAL A 103 -36.77 -0.57 4.27
C VAL A 103 -35.99 -1.31 5.36
N THR A 104 -36.43 -2.50 5.74
CA THR A 104 -35.70 -3.40 6.66
C THR A 104 -34.99 -4.47 5.86
N PHE A 105 -33.66 -4.51 5.91
CA PHE A 105 -32.87 -5.58 5.28
C PHE A 105 -32.92 -6.84 6.15
N TYR A 106 -33.44 -7.94 5.60
CA TYR A 106 -33.10 -9.29 6.03
C TYR A 106 -31.97 -9.76 5.11
N ILE A 107 -30.78 -9.96 5.67
CA ILE A 107 -29.67 -10.58 4.96
C ILE A 107 -29.68 -12.04 5.41
N ASP A 108 -30.19 -12.92 4.54
CA ASP A 108 -30.06 -14.36 4.71
C ASP A 108 -28.57 -14.73 4.87
N THR A 109 -28.32 -15.61 5.84
CA THR A 109 -27.02 -16.08 6.31
C THR A 109 -26.23 -16.83 5.25
#